data_AF-A0A7W5DRP9-F1
#
_entry.id   AF-A0A7W5DRP9-F1
#
_cell.length_a   1.000
_cell.length_b   1.000
_cell.length_c   1.000
_cell.angle_alpha   90.00
_cell.angle_beta   90.00
_cell.angle_gamma   90.00
#
_symmetry.space_group_name_H-M   'P 1'
#
loop_
_entity.id
_entity.type
_entity.pdbx_description
1 polymer ?
#
loop_
_entity_poly.entity_id
_entity_poly.type
_entity_poly.pdbx_seq_one_letter_code
_entity_poly.pdbx_strand_id
1 'polypeptide(L)'
;MSKETYTMPRVQNVRYDFANNVVKLCTENATAWDIPAETITSITAQLADYKQKYDVTSNRSIRNPAATAAREASWGKLEISLIDLYNYYLLYNDAITAADKEALHIHQANSGGYSPSPAPITTPVITINTEEISMLRFVYSDSSASGTHYKPRNVSFCEVWYKVDTPAPAIPDDCPNSCNISRSHNAILFSTQERGKTVYGFARWVNRNGKVGPWSGMFAAIVP
;
A
#
# COMPACT_ATOMS: atom_id res chain seq x y z
N MET A 1 13.06 7.36 20.07
CA MET A 1 13.37 5.92 20.07
C MET A 1 12.98 5.37 18.72
N SER A 2 13.90 4.72 18.01
CA SER A 2 13.53 3.93 16.83
C SER A 2 12.58 2.82 17.29
N LYS A 3 11.49 2.61 16.56
CA LYS A 3 10.49 1.61 16.92
C LYS A 3 11.07 0.25 16.54
N GLU A 4 11.25 -0.68 17.47
CA GLU A 4 11.60 -2.07 17.13
C GLU A 4 10.34 -2.82 16.70
N THR A 5 10.50 -3.73 15.75
CA THR A 5 9.45 -4.64 15.30
C THR A 5 10.06 -6.00 14.95
N TYR A 6 9.22 -7.00 14.73
CA TYR A 6 9.65 -8.36 14.42
C TYR A 6 8.83 -8.92 13.26
N THR A 7 9.34 -9.95 12.61
CA THR A 7 8.60 -10.67 11.57
C THR A 7 8.53 -12.15 11.90
N MET A 8 7.31 -12.68 11.91
CA MET A 8 7.04 -14.11 12.03
C MET A 8 6.72 -14.71 10.66
N PRO A 9 7.27 -15.88 10.30
CA PRO A 9 7.04 -16.51 9.01
C PRO A 9 5.58 -16.97 8.86
N ARG A 10 4.97 -16.65 7.72
CA ARG A 10 3.63 -17.14 7.37
C ARG A 10 3.64 -18.50 6.67
N VAL A 11 4.77 -18.88 6.08
CA VAL A 11 4.89 -20.10 5.28
C VAL A 11 5.07 -21.31 6.21
N GLN A 12 4.24 -22.34 6.01
CA GLN A 12 4.11 -23.48 6.93
C GLN A 12 5.42 -24.25 7.16
N ASN A 13 6.24 -24.43 6.13
CA ASN A 13 7.48 -25.19 6.24
C ASN A 13 8.55 -24.49 7.10
N VAL A 14 8.51 -23.15 7.21
CA VAL A 14 9.51 -22.35 7.94
C VAL A 14 9.08 -22.07 9.39
N ARG A 15 7.79 -22.22 9.71
CA ARG A 15 7.24 -21.92 11.05
C ARG A 15 7.91 -22.71 12.17
N TYR A 16 8.13 -24.02 11.96
CA TYR A 16 8.75 -24.87 12.97
C TYR A 16 10.20 -24.44 13.24
N ASP A 17 11.02 -24.29 12.19
CA ASP A 17 12.43 -23.94 12.34
C ASP A 17 12.59 -22.58 13.03
N PHE A 18 11.76 -21.60 12.67
CA PHE A 18 11.72 -20.31 13.33
C PHE A 18 11.37 -20.43 14.82
N ALA A 19 10.23 -21.06 15.14
CA ALA A 19 9.80 -21.19 16.54
C ALA A 19 10.81 -21.98 17.38
N ASN A 20 11.42 -23.01 16.81
CA ASN A 20 12.47 -23.80 17.44
C ASN A 20 13.71 -22.95 17.74
N ASN A 21 14.14 -22.10 16.80
CA ASN A 21 15.27 -21.20 17.02
C ASN A 21 14.98 -20.17 18.13
N VAL A 22 13.79 -19.55 18.10
CA VAL A 22 13.36 -18.58 19.13
C VAL A 22 13.37 -19.22 20.52
N VAL A 23 12.70 -20.37 20.67
CA VAL A 23 12.61 -21.05 21.98
C VAL A 23 13.99 -21.49 22.46
N LYS A 24 14.85 -21.99 21.58
CA LYS A 24 16.23 -22.36 21.92
C LYS A 24 17.00 -21.17 22.50
N LEU A 25 17.05 -20.06 21.77
CA LEU A 25 17.77 -18.85 22.19
C LEU A 25 17.22 -18.28 23.50
N CYS A 26 15.89 -18.21 23.64
CA CYS A 26 15.25 -17.73 24.85
C CYS A 26 15.48 -18.66 26.05
N THR A 27 15.60 -19.97 25.84
CA THR A 27 15.90 -20.92 26.91
C THR A 27 17.35 -20.80 27.37
N GLU A 28 18.29 -20.67 26.43
CA GLU A 28 19.72 -20.51 26.73
C GLU A 28 20.02 -19.19 27.47
N ASN A 29 19.27 -18.13 27.18
CA ASN A 29 19.50 -16.79 27.72
C ASN A 29 18.41 -16.30 28.69
N ALA A 30 17.52 -17.18 29.16
CA ALA A 30 16.33 -16.80 29.93
C ALA A 30 16.64 -15.87 31.11
N THR A 31 17.66 -16.22 31.91
CA THR A 31 18.08 -15.43 33.07
C THR A 31 18.73 -14.10 32.67
N ALA A 32 19.49 -14.08 31.57
CA ALA A 32 20.18 -12.88 31.10
C ALA A 32 19.20 -11.85 30.50
N TRP A 33 18.10 -12.33 29.90
CA TRP A 33 17.07 -11.51 29.27
C TRP A 33 15.85 -11.25 30.17
N ASP A 34 15.91 -11.67 31.44
CA ASP A 34 14.85 -11.53 32.44
C ASP A 34 13.50 -12.14 31.98
N ILE A 35 13.56 -13.29 31.31
CA ILE A 35 12.38 -14.05 30.88
C ILE A 35 11.96 -14.98 32.03
N PRO A 36 10.71 -14.91 32.52
CA PRO A 36 10.23 -15.81 33.56
C PRO A 36 10.32 -17.27 33.16
N ALA A 37 10.77 -18.12 34.09
CA ALA A 37 10.92 -19.56 33.87
C ALA A 37 9.58 -20.25 33.51
N GLU A 38 8.47 -19.75 34.05
CA GLU A 38 7.12 -20.24 33.72
C GLU A 38 6.76 -20.01 32.25
N THR A 39 7.13 -18.84 31.70
CA THR A 39 6.93 -18.49 30.29
C THR A 39 7.71 -19.44 29.39
N ILE A 40 8.99 -19.67 29.68
CA ILE A 40 9.83 -20.62 28.92
C ILE A 40 9.27 -22.03 28.98
N THR A 41 8.84 -22.49 30.17
CA THR A 41 8.26 -23.83 30.35
C THR A 41 6.99 -24.01 29.53
N SER A 42 6.09 -23.01 29.56
CA SER A 42 4.83 -23.02 28.81
C SER A 42 5.07 -23.08 27.29
N ILE A 43 5.92 -22.18 26.76
CA ILE A 43 6.19 -22.11 25.32
C ILE A 43 6.93 -23.36 24.84
N THR A 44 7.85 -23.91 25.64
CA THR A 44 8.56 -25.17 25.30
C THR A 44 7.59 -26.34 25.18
N ALA A 45 6.61 -26.45 26.09
CA ALA A 45 5.56 -27.48 26.01
C ALA A 45 4.70 -27.33 24.75
N GLN A 46 4.32 -26.09 24.39
CA GLN A 46 3.57 -25.82 23.16
C GLN A 46 4.38 -26.10 21.90
N LEU A 47 5.69 -25.80 21.89
CA LEU A 47 6.58 -26.14 20.77
C LEU A 47 6.69 -27.66 20.59
N ALA A 48 6.79 -28.42 21.68
CA ALA A 48 6.81 -29.88 21.62
C ALA A 48 5.51 -30.45 21.02
N ASP A 49 4.36 -29.93 21.44
CA ASP A 49 3.05 -30.29 20.87
C ASP A 49 2.96 -29.97 19.36
N TYR A 50 3.39 -28.76 18.98
CA TYR A 50 3.43 -28.34 17.58
C TYR A 50 4.37 -29.22 16.75
N LYS A 51 5.55 -29.55 17.28
CA LYS A 51 6.52 -30.44 16.61
C LYS A 51 5.91 -31.79 16.29
N GLN A 52 5.27 -32.42 17.27
CA GLN A 52 4.65 -33.73 17.10
C GLN A 52 3.65 -33.74 15.93
N LYS A 53 2.83 -32.68 15.83
CA LYS A 53 1.85 -32.51 14.76
C LYS A 53 2.49 -32.11 13.43
N TYR A 54 3.53 -31.28 13.47
CA TYR A 54 4.31 -30.90 12.29
C TYR A 54 4.92 -32.15 11.63
N ASP A 55 5.60 -33.00 12.40
CA ASP A 55 6.25 -34.22 11.90
C ASP A 55 5.25 -35.13 11.17
N VAL A 56 4.04 -35.30 11.72
CA VAL A 56 2.95 -36.06 11.06
C VAL A 56 2.55 -35.43 9.73
N THR A 57 2.33 -34.12 9.68
CA THR A 57 1.92 -33.44 8.45
C THR A 57 3.03 -33.30 7.40
N SER A 58 4.29 -33.36 7.81
CA SER A 58 5.45 -33.31 6.93
C SER A 58 5.62 -34.61 6.13
N ASN A 59 5.16 -35.73 6.68
CA ASN A 59 5.11 -37.00 5.97
C ASN A 59 3.86 -37.09 5.08
N ARG A 60 4.06 -36.99 3.75
CA ARG A 60 2.97 -37.02 2.76
C ARG A 60 2.11 -38.28 2.82
N SER A 61 2.66 -39.42 3.24
CA SER A 61 1.95 -40.71 3.24
C SER A 61 0.91 -40.83 4.36
N ILE A 62 1.08 -40.07 5.45
CA ILE A 62 0.17 -40.08 6.61
C ILE A 62 -0.58 -38.74 6.79
N ARG A 63 -0.24 -37.73 5.97
CA ARG A 63 -0.88 -36.43 5.98
C ARG A 63 -2.35 -36.53 5.54
N ASN A 64 -3.24 -36.05 6.39
CA ASN A 64 -4.67 -35.98 6.12
C ASN A 64 -5.26 -34.63 6.61
N PRO A 65 -6.52 -34.29 6.24
CA PRO A 65 -7.15 -33.04 6.65
C PRO A 65 -7.23 -32.84 8.17
N ALA A 66 -7.51 -33.90 8.93
CA ALA A 66 -7.61 -33.82 10.40
C ALA A 66 -6.24 -33.54 11.05
N ALA A 67 -5.17 -34.19 10.60
CA ALA A 67 -3.80 -33.93 11.05
C ALA A 67 -3.36 -32.49 10.71
N THR A 68 -3.76 -31.99 9.54
CA THR A 68 -3.48 -30.61 9.13
C THR A 68 -4.20 -29.60 10.02
N ALA A 69 -5.50 -29.82 10.30
CA ALA A 69 -6.27 -28.97 11.20
C ALA A 69 -5.71 -28.98 12.64
N ALA A 70 -5.30 -30.15 13.14
CA ALA A 70 -4.69 -30.29 14.46
C ALA A 70 -3.37 -29.49 14.56
N ARG A 71 -2.54 -29.54 13.52
CA ARG A 71 -1.30 -28.75 13.45
C ARG A 71 -1.58 -27.24 13.45
N GLU A 72 -2.50 -26.76 12.61
CA GLU A 72 -2.83 -25.33 12.58
C GLU A 72 -3.41 -24.85 13.92
N ALA A 73 -4.22 -25.67 14.59
CA ALA A 73 -4.71 -25.37 15.93
C ALA A 73 -3.59 -25.27 16.97
N SER A 74 -2.58 -26.15 16.93
CA SER A 74 -1.40 -26.04 17.80
C SER A 74 -0.53 -24.83 17.45
N TRP A 75 -0.38 -24.51 16.17
CA TRP A 75 0.33 -23.30 15.74
C TRP A 75 -0.34 -22.04 16.27
N GLY A 76 -1.66 -21.91 16.15
CA GLY A 76 -2.37 -20.72 16.63
C GLY A 76 -2.15 -20.46 18.13
N LYS A 77 -2.03 -21.52 18.95
CA LYS A 77 -1.70 -21.38 20.38
C LYS A 77 -0.26 -20.91 20.58
N LEU A 78 0.70 -21.55 19.91
CA LEU A 78 2.11 -21.21 19.98
C LEU A 78 2.39 -19.80 19.46
N GLU A 79 1.73 -19.39 18.38
CA GLU A 79 1.85 -18.06 17.77
C GLU A 79 1.45 -16.97 18.75
N ILE A 80 0.34 -17.14 19.48
CA ILE A 80 -0.09 -16.19 20.52
C ILE A 80 0.98 -16.08 21.61
N SER A 81 1.48 -17.21 22.12
CA SER A 81 2.50 -17.17 23.18
C SER A 81 3.85 -16.64 22.71
N LEU A 82 4.21 -16.85 21.44
CA LEU A 82 5.37 -16.18 20.83
C LEU A 82 5.14 -14.67 20.73
N ILE A 83 3.96 -14.21 20.28
CA ILE A 83 3.64 -12.77 20.20
C ILE A 83 3.80 -12.11 21.58
N ASP A 84 3.28 -12.75 22.63
CA ASP A 84 3.42 -12.27 24.01
C ASP A 84 4.90 -12.25 24.44
N LEU A 85 5.67 -13.30 24.15
CA LEU A 85 7.11 -13.35 24.43
C LEU A 85 7.85 -12.16 23.81
N TYR A 86 7.58 -11.87 22.53
CA TYR A 86 8.22 -10.75 21.84
C TYR A 86 7.82 -9.41 22.46
N ASN A 87 6.53 -9.19 22.71
CA ASN A 87 6.02 -7.90 23.16
C ASN A 87 6.43 -7.58 24.60
N TYR A 88 6.49 -8.58 25.49
CA TYR A 88 6.76 -8.36 26.90
C TYR A 88 8.23 -8.46 27.27
N TYR A 89 9.03 -9.27 26.56
CA TYR A 89 10.39 -9.59 27.01
C TYR A 89 11.49 -9.35 25.98
N LEU A 90 11.20 -9.40 24.67
CA LEU A 90 12.27 -9.31 23.65
C LEU A 90 12.38 -7.93 23.02
N LEU A 91 11.25 -7.30 22.68
CA LEU A 91 11.26 -5.98 22.08
C LEU A 91 11.79 -4.94 23.07
N TYR A 92 12.71 -4.09 22.60
CA TYR A 92 13.37 -3.04 23.39
C TYR A 92 14.19 -3.55 24.58
N ASN A 93 14.51 -4.84 24.60
CA ASN A 93 15.39 -5.39 25.62
C ASN A 93 16.86 -5.10 25.25
N ASP A 94 17.52 -4.29 26.08
CA ASP A 94 18.92 -3.88 25.90
C ASP A 94 19.91 -5.01 26.25
N ALA A 95 19.46 -6.06 26.96
CA ALA A 95 20.29 -7.22 27.27
C ALA A 95 20.48 -8.17 26.08
N ILE A 96 19.67 -8.02 25.01
CA ILE A 96 19.74 -8.84 23.81
C ILE A 96 20.73 -8.22 22.83
N THR A 97 21.76 -8.99 22.46
CA THR A 97 22.78 -8.51 21.52
C THR A 97 22.19 -8.26 20.13
N ALA A 98 22.84 -7.42 19.32
CA ALA A 98 22.38 -7.18 17.94
C ALA A 98 22.36 -8.47 17.10
N ALA A 99 23.29 -9.40 17.35
CA ALA A 99 23.33 -10.69 16.68
C ALA A 99 22.14 -11.59 17.08
N ASP A 100 21.78 -11.61 18.37
CA ASP A 100 20.62 -12.36 18.86
C ASP A 100 19.31 -11.72 18.38
N LYS A 101 19.22 -10.39 18.32
CA LYS A 101 18.07 -9.67 17.74
C LYS A 101 17.85 -10.07 16.28
N GLU A 102 18.92 -10.15 15.48
CA GLU A 102 18.84 -10.62 14.09
C GLU A 102 18.37 -12.08 14.01
N ALA A 103 18.91 -12.96 14.86
CA ALA A 103 18.50 -14.37 14.92
C ALA A 103 17.03 -14.55 15.37
N LEU A 104 16.51 -13.61 16.15
CA LEU A 104 15.10 -13.51 16.57
C LEU A 104 14.24 -12.75 15.56
N HIS A 105 14.77 -12.35 14.39
CA HIS A 105 14.05 -11.56 13.39
C HIS A 105 13.53 -10.21 13.93
N ILE A 106 14.15 -9.67 14.97
CA ILE A 106 13.87 -8.34 15.53
C ILE A 106 14.69 -7.33 14.73
N HIS A 107 14.00 -6.35 14.16
CA HIS A 107 14.61 -5.31 13.36
C HIS A 107 14.08 -3.94 13.80
N GLN A 108 14.89 -2.92 13.57
CA GLN A 108 14.42 -1.55 13.68
C GLN A 108 13.35 -1.34 12.62
N ALA A 109 12.13 -1.00 13.02
CA ALA A 109 11.12 -0.52 12.11
C ALA A 109 11.67 0.78 11.54
N ASN A 110 12.03 0.73 10.26
CA ASN A 110 12.20 1.96 9.51
C ASN A 110 10.90 2.75 9.71
N SER A 111 11.05 4.01 10.14
CA SER A 111 10.00 5.02 10.08
C SER A 111 9.63 5.22 8.61
N GLY A 112 8.93 4.24 8.05
CA GLY A 112 8.50 4.17 6.68
C GLY A 112 7.28 5.06 6.51
N GLY A 113 7.45 6.36 6.76
CA GLY A 113 6.61 7.32 6.07
C GLY A 113 6.79 7.06 4.57
N TYR A 114 5.71 6.78 3.85
CA TYR A 114 5.73 6.73 2.39
C TYR A 114 6.56 7.91 1.89
N SER A 115 7.71 7.66 1.25
CA SER A 115 8.49 8.75 0.68
C SER A 115 7.55 9.55 -0.23
N PRO A 116 7.38 10.86 0.00
CA PRO A 116 6.39 11.63 -0.74
C PRO A 116 6.69 11.52 -2.22
N SER A 117 5.82 10.86 -2.97
CA SER A 117 5.95 10.76 -4.43
C SER A 117 6.29 12.13 -5.02
N PRO A 118 7.24 12.19 -5.97
CA PRO A 118 7.57 13.46 -6.62
C PRO A 118 6.34 14.04 -7.31
N ALA A 119 6.38 15.36 -7.56
CA ALA A 119 5.38 16.01 -8.38
C ALA A 119 5.42 15.40 -9.79
N PRO A 120 4.27 15.25 -10.48
CA PRO A 120 4.26 14.87 -11.88
C PRO A 120 5.07 15.87 -12.72
N ILE A 121 5.91 15.39 -13.64
CA ILE A 121 6.72 16.25 -14.51
C ILE A 121 6.15 16.38 -15.92
N THR A 122 5.20 15.51 -16.28
CA THR A 122 4.52 15.52 -17.56
C THR A 122 3.19 16.29 -17.48
N THR A 123 2.60 16.56 -18.64
CA THR A 123 1.32 17.26 -18.78
C THR A 123 0.28 16.30 -19.37
N PRO A 124 -1.01 16.44 -19.03
CA PRO A 124 -2.07 15.77 -19.77
C PRO A 124 -2.19 16.35 -21.18
N VAL A 125 -2.47 15.47 -22.14
CA VAL A 125 -2.94 15.83 -23.49
C VAL A 125 -4.43 15.52 -23.55
N ILE A 126 -5.26 16.54 -23.73
CA ILE A 126 -6.72 16.44 -23.69
C ILE A 126 -7.29 16.34 -25.10
N THR A 127 -8.21 15.40 -25.28
CA THR A 127 -9.06 15.25 -26.46
C THR A 127 -10.51 15.24 -25.99
N ILE A 128 -11.37 15.96 -26.68
CA ILE A 128 -12.79 16.12 -26.30
C ILE A 128 -13.66 15.45 -27.35
N ASN A 129 -14.53 14.54 -26.92
CA ASN A 129 -15.55 13.93 -27.77
C ASN A 129 -16.91 14.58 -27.49
N THR A 130 -17.64 14.90 -28.55
CA THR A 130 -18.93 15.63 -28.52
C THR A 130 -20.07 14.78 -29.09
N GLU A 131 -20.21 13.55 -28.60
CA GLU A 131 -21.19 12.58 -29.12
C GLU A 131 -22.61 12.80 -28.58
N GLU A 132 -22.74 13.48 -27.43
CA GLU A 132 -24.00 13.67 -26.71
C GLU A 132 -24.30 15.16 -26.52
N ILE A 133 -25.58 15.54 -26.60
CA ILE A 133 -26.03 16.94 -26.50
C ILE A 133 -25.70 17.51 -25.12
N SER A 134 -25.22 18.75 -25.07
CA SER A 134 -24.85 19.45 -23.83
C SER A 134 -23.77 18.74 -23.00
N MET A 135 -22.99 17.84 -23.59
CA MET A 135 -21.99 17.06 -22.86
C MET A 135 -20.65 17.02 -23.59
N LEU A 136 -19.58 17.30 -22.86
CA LEU A 136 -18.22 17.13 -23.34
C LEU A 136 -17.56 15.97 -22.61
N ARG A 137 -17.11 14.96 -23.35
CA ARG A 137 -16.42 13.79 -22.81
C ARG A 137 -14.91 13.99 -22.94
N PHE A 138 -14.22 13.95 -21.80
CA PHE A 138 -12.78 14.18 -21.72
C PHE A 138 -12.02 12.87 -21.85
N VAL A 139 -11.18 12.80 -22.87
CA VAL A 139 -10.20 11.75 -23.07
C VAL A 139 -8.83 12.37 -22.81
N TYR A 140 -8.04 11.74 -21.94
CA TYR A 140 -6.69 12.21 -21.67
C TYR A 140 -5.66 11.15 -22.06
N SER A 141 -4.46 11.61 -22.39
CA SER A 141 -3.25 10.78 -22.48
C SER A 141 -2.09 11.51 -21.82
N ASP A 142 -1.03 10.78 -21.48
CA ASP A 142 0.19 11.41 -20.95
C ASP A 142 1.06 11.97 -22.09
N SER A 143 1.65 13.16 -21.90
CA SER A 143 2.50 13.78 -22.93
C SER A 143 3.77 12.97 -23.22
N SER A 144 4.22 12.12 -22.29
CA SER A 144 5.36 11.23 -22.51
C SER A 144 5.01 9.96 -23.31
N ALA A 145 3.72 9.64 -23.48
CA ALA A 145 3.21 8.45 -24.13
C ALA A 145 1.91 8.74 -24.89
N SER A 146 2.03 9.60 -25.92
CA SER A 146 0.91 9.99 -26.78
C SER A 146 0.33 8.75 -27.48
N GLY A 147 -0.97 8.49 -27.29
CA GLY A 147 -1.66 7.33 -27.87
C GLY A 147 -2.14 6.29 -26.86
N THR A 148 -1.83 6.46 -25.57
CA THR A 148 -2.38 5.61 -24.50
C THR A 148 -3.27 6.41 -23.55
N HIS A 149 -4.45 5.88 -23.21
CA HIS A 149 -5.43 6.54 -22.33
C HIS A 149 -5.14 6.31 -20.84
N TYR A 150 -3.88 6.43 -20.45
CA TYR A 150 -3.43 6.21 -19.09
C TYR A 150 -2.83 7.46 -18.46
N LYS A 151 -2.96 7.54 -17.14
CA LYS A 151 -2.24 8.54 -16.34
C LYS A 151 -0.82 8.04 -16.09
N PRO A 152 0.14 8.96 -15.85
CA PRO A 152 1.45 8.58 -15.33
C PRO A 152 1.33 7.80 -14.02
N ARG A 153 2.37 7.01 -13.72
CA ARG A 153 2.48 6.34 -12.42
C ARG A 153 2.43 7.39 -11.29
N ASN A 154 1.77 7.04 -10.19
CA ASN A 154 1.59 7.89 -9.00
C ASN A 154 0.69 9.12 -9.16
N VAL A 155 0.06 9.33 -10.32
CA VAL A 155 -0.97 10.36 -10.52
C VAL A 155 -2.33 9.86 -10.02
N SER A 156 -3.04 10.71 -9.28
CA SER A 156 -4.37 10.43 -8.75
C SER A 156 -5.47 10.81 -9.74
N PHE A 157 -5.42 12.02 -10.30
CA PHE A 157 -6.41 12.53 -11.26
C PHE A 157 -5.85 13.65 -12.15
N CYS A 158 -6.59 13.95 -13.21
CA CYS A 158 -6.40 15.15 -14.03
C CYS A 158 -7.28 16.25 -13.45
N GLU A 159 -6.69 17.36 -13.04
CA GLU A 159 -7.44 18.57 -12.74
C GLU A 159 -7.64 19.34 -14.03
N VAL A 160 -8.86 19.82 -14.28
CA VAL A 160 -9.21 20.60 -15.47
C VAL A 160 -9.83 21.90 -15.02
N TRP A 161 -9.28 23.01 -15.47
CA TRP A 161 -9.81 24.35 -15.26
C TRP A 161 -10.32 24.87 -16.59
N TYR A 162 -11.54 25.42 -16.62
CA TYR A 162 -12.18 25.84 -17.85
C TYR A 162 -13.03 27.10 -17.70
N LYS A 163 -13.22 27.77 -18.83
CA LYS A 163 -14.09 28.91 -19.03
C LYS A 163 -14.99 28.64 -20.23
N VAL A 164 -16.26 28.93 -20.07
CA VAL A 164 -17.23 28.93 -21.18
C VAL A 164 -17.35 30.36 -21.67
N ASP A 165 -17.46 30.53 -22.98
CA ASP A 165 -17.61 31.82 -23.67
C ASP A 165 -16.29 32.60 -23.88
N THR A 166 -16.40 33.71 -24.60
CA THR A 166 -15.31 34.60 -24.99
C THR A 166 -15.09 35.74 -23.97
N PRO A 167 -13.89 36.34 -23.88
CA PRO A 167 -12.65 35.97 -24.57
C PRO A 167 -12.01 34.70 -23.99
N ALA A 168 -11.20 34.03 -24.81
CA ALA A 168 -10.40 32.89 -24.37
C ALA A 168 -9.48 33.28 -23.20
N PRO A 169 -9.29 32.40 -22.20
CA PRO A 169 -8.38 32.64 -21.10
C PRO A 169 -6.93 32.70 -21.60
N ALA A 170 -6.14 33.64 -21.07
CA ALA A 170 -4.72 33.75 -21.41
C ALA A 170 -3.87 32.81 -20.52
N ILE A 171 -4.28 32.67 -19.26
CA ILE A 171 -3.65 31.80 -18.27
C ILE A 171 -4.69 30.91 -17.58
N PRO A 172 -4.28 29.77 -16.97
CA PRO A 172 -5.18 28.91 -16.22
C PRO A 172 -5.99 29.65 -15.16
N ASP A 173 -5.39 30.63 -14.47
CA ASP A 173 -6.05 31.41 -13.39
C ASP A 173 -7.25 32.25 -13.89
N ASP A 174 -7.37 32.48 -15.20
CA ASP A 174 -8.52 33.16 -15.80
C ASP A 174 -9.77 32.25 -15.92
N CYS A 175 -9.64 30.97 -15.59
CA CYS A 175 -10.72 29.99 -15.66
C CYS A 175 -11.53 29.96 -14.35
N PRO A 176 -12.82 30.33 -14.36
CA PRO A 176 -13.64 30.37 -13.14
C PRO A 176 -14.10 28.99 -12.65
N ASN A 177 -14.11 27.98 -13.54
CA ASN A 177 -14.61 26.65 -13.23
C ASN A 177 -13.46 25.63 -13.17
N SER A 178 -13.59 24.66 -12.27
CA SER A 178 -12.65 23.54 -12.18
C SER A 178 -13.36 22.21 -11.91
N CYS A 179 -12.78 21.11 -12.38
CA CYS A 179 -13.25 19.76 -12.09
C CYS A 179 -12.11 18.75 -12.06
N ASN A 180 -12.31 17.66 -11.31
CA ASN A 180 -11.33 16.59 -11.17
C ASN A 180 -11.77 15.35 -11.95
N ILE A 181 -10.95 14.97 -12.92
CA ILE A 181 -11.20 13.86 -13.83
C ILE A 181 -10.32 12.66 -13.40
N SER A 182 -10.95 11.72 -12.70
CA SER A 182 -10.30 10.52 -12.16
C SER A 182 -10.20 9.36 -13.16
N ARG A 183 -10.90 9.40 -14.29
CA ARG A 183 -10.82 8.38 -15.34
C ARG A 183 -11.00 9.01 -16.71
N SER A 184 -10.36 8.43 -17.73
CA SER A 184 -10.61 8.82 -19.11
C SER A 184 -12.07 8.51 -19.42
N HIS A 185 -12.71 9.34 -20.24
CA HIS A 185 -14.13 9.31 -20.59
C HIS A 185 -15.09 9.85 -19.53
N ASN A 186 -14.61 10.54 -18.49
CA ASN A 186 -15.52 11.35 -17.67
C ASN A 186 -16.09 12.51 -18.49
N ALA A 187 -17.32 12.90 -18.16
CA ALA A 187 -18.04 13.93 -18.86
C ALA A 187 -18.32 15.14 -17.98
N ILE A 188 -18.35 16.32 -18.59
CA ILE A 188 -18.87 17.54 -17.99
C ILE A 188 -20.20 17.85 -18.69
N LEU A 189 -21.25 18.05 -17.90
CA LEU A 189 -22.56 18.47 -18.37
C LEU A 189 -22.63 19.99 -18.38
N PHE A 190 -23.14 20.54 -19.47
CA PHE A 190 -23.37 21.96 -19.65
C PHE A 190 -24.87 22.27 -19.64
N SER A 191 -25.20 23.49 -19.26
CA SER A 191 -26.58 23.97 -19.32
C SER A 191 -27.00 24.23 -20.78
N THR A 192 -28.31 24.26 -21.02
CA THR A 192 -28.87 24.57 -22.35
C THR A 192 -28.50 25.96 -22.85
N GLN A 193 -28.20 26.90 -21.95
CA GLN A 193 -27.77 28.27 -22.28
C GLN A 193 -26.32 28.35 -22.75
N GLU A 194 -25.51 27.34 -22.45
CA GLU A 194 -24.11 27.25 -22.86
C GLU A 194 -23.93 26.54 -24.20
N ARG A 195 -25.02 26.00 -24.76
CA ARG A 195 -25.02 25.32 -26.05
C ARG A 195 -24.54 26.26 -27.16
N GLY A 196 -23.66 25.74 -28.02
CA GLY A 196 -23.04 26.51 -29.10
C GLY A 196 -21.91 27.45 -28.66
N LYS A 197 -21.68 27.61 -27.35
CA LYS A 197 -20.52 28.37 -26.84
C LYS A 197 -19.26 27.52 -26.90
N THR A 198 -18.12 28.21 -26.97
CA THR A 198 -16.80 27.56 -26.88
C THR A 198 -16.37 27.45 -25.42
N VAL A 199 -15.93 26.26 -25.03
CA VAL A 199 -15.25 25.97 -23.78
C VAL A 199 -13.76 26.01 -24.05
N TYR A 200 -13.04 26.83 -23.31
CA TYR A 200 -11.58 26.88 -23.27
C TYR A 200 -11.09 26.34 -21.93
N GLY A 201 -9.97 25.65 -21.90
CA GLY A 201 -9.43 25.20 -20.63
C GLY A 201 -8.01 24.67 -20.65
N PHE A 202 -7.52 24.38 -19.46
CA PHE A 202 -6.19 23.85 -19.17
C PHE A 202 -6.32 22.63 -18.26
N ALA A 203 -5.37 21.72 -18.35
CA ALA A 203 -5.37 20.50 -17.56
C ALA A 203 -4.01 20.23 -16.93
N ARG A 204 -3.97 19.64 -15.73
CA ARG A 204 -2.72 19.20 -15.09
C ARG A 204 -2.89 17.91 -14.32
N TRP A 205 -1.79 17.20 -14.09
CA TRP A 205 -1.79 16.02 -13.23
C TRP A 205 -1.71 16.40 -11.75
N VAL A 206 -2.47 15.69 -10.90
CA VAL A 206 -2.38 15.81 -9.44
C VAL A 206 -2.10 14.44 -8.84
N ASN A 207 -1.05 14.33 -8.03
CA ASN A 207 -0.65 13.08 -7.39
C ASN A 207 -1.46 12.82 -6.09
N ARG A 208 -1.31 11.61 -5.52
CA ARG A 208 -2.03 11.24 -4.27
C ARG A 208 -1.66 12.09 -3.05
N ASN A 209 -0.52 12.77 -3.10
CA ASN A 209 0.00 13.61 -2.04
C ASN A 209 -0.32 15.11 -2.29
N GLY A 210 -1.18 15.42 -3.25
CA GLY A 210 -1.59 16.79 -3.58
C GLY A 210 -0.56 17.60 -4.37
N LYS A 211 0.58 17.02 -4.77
CA LYS A 211 1.53 17.73 -5.64
C LYS A 211 1.02 17.76 -7.06
N VAL A 212 1.16 18.91 -7.68
CA VAL A 212 0.65 19.21 -9.02
C VAL A 212 1.78 19.19 -10.04
N GLY A 213 1.46 18.74 -11.25
CA GLY A 213 2.34 18.84 -12.42
C GLY A 213 2.12 20.13 -13.20
N PRO A 214 2.89 20.34 -14.27
CA PRO A 214 2.72 21.47 -15.17
C PRO A 214 1.33 21.48 -15.83
N TRP A 215 0.87 22.66 -16.20
CA TRP A 215 -0.33 22.85 -17.01
C TRP A 215 -0.09 22.41 -18.46
N SER A 216 -1.11 21.82 -19.08
CA SER A 216 -1.16 21.53 -20.51
C SER A 216 -1.24 22.82 -21.33
N GLY A 217 -1.11 22.69 -22.65
CA GLY A 217 -1.60 23.73 -23.56
C GLY A 217 -3.11 23.94 -23.43
N MET A 218 -3.60 25.09 -23.89
CA MET A 218 -5.03 25.40 -23.93
C MET A 218 -5.74 24.44 -24.89
N PHE A 219 -6.81 23.79 -24.42
CA PHE A 219 -7.74 23.07 -25.27
C PHE A 219 -9.00 23.90 -25.50
N ALA A 220 -9.69 23.64 -26.61
CA ALA A 220 -10.97 24.26 -26.92
C ALA A 220 -11.95 23.25 -27.52
N ALA A 221 -13.24 23.38 -27.18
CA ALA A 221 -14.32 22.60 -27.77
C ALA A 221 -15.64 23.39 -27.77
N ILE A 222 -16.54 23.09 -28.70
CA ILE A 222 -17.88 23.69 -28.75
C ILE A 222 -18.84 22.78 -27.97
N VAL A 223 -19.70 23.36 -27.15
CA VAL A 223 -20.79 22.62 -26.48
C VAL A 223 -21.85 22.23 -27.53
N PRO A 224 -22.07 20.92 -27.78
CA PRO A 224 -23.00 20.43 -28.81
C PRO A 224 -24.49 20.65 -28.48
#